data_AF-A0A0T6BCA5-F1
#
_entry.id   AF-A0A0T6BCA5-F1
#
_cell.length_a   1.000
_cell.length_b   1.000
_cell.length_c   1.000
_cell.angle_alpha   90.00
_cell.angle_beta   90.00
_cell.angle_gamma   90.00
#
_symmetry.space_group_name_H-M   'P 1'
#
loop_
_entity.id
_entity.type
_entity.pdbx_description
1 polymer ?
#
loop_
_entity_poly.entity_id
_entity_poly.type
_entity_poly.pdbx_seq_one_letter_code
_entity_poly.pdbx_strand_id
1 'polypeptide(L)'
;MSPLEMMTSEAVAVTFGNRLLGVMAWLMPLSVTISTFGSANGTLFAAGRLCFAASREGHLLDILSYVHIRRYTPAPGLIFHSIIASAMVLYGTIDSLIDFFSFTAWIFYGGAMLALIVMRFTKPTHPRPYKVPIIIPILVLLISIYLVIGPIVDKPTIEYLYAALFILGGMVFYVPFV
;
A
#
# COMPACT_ATOMS: atom_id res chain seq x y z
N MET A 1 -11.01 16.24 -24.58
CA MET A 1 -10.98 14.79 -24.84
C MET A 1 -12.39 14.27 -24.69
N SER A 2 -12.87 13.42 -25.60
CA SER A 2 -14.13 12.72 -25.37
C SER A 2 -13.93 11.61 -24.33
N PRO A 3 -14.96 11.22 -23.55
CA PRO A 3 -14.84 10.18 -22.53
C PRO A 3 -14.26 8.85 -23.05
N LEU A 4 -14.57 8.52 -24.31
CA LEU A 4 -14.11 7.29 -24.96
C LEU A 4 -12.60 7.30 -25.24
N GLU A 5 -12.04 8.46 -25.57
CA GLU A 5 -10.61 8.63 -25.84
C GLU A 5 -9.76 8.60 -24.56
N MET A 6 -10.35 8.97 -23.41
CA MET A 6 -9.70 8.83 -22.10
C MET A 6 -9.62 7.37 -21.66
N MET A 7 -10.66 6.58 -21.95
CA MET A 7 -10.68 5.14 -21.61
C MET A 7 -9.70 4.33 -22.45
N THR A 8 -9.37 4.76 -23.66
CA THR A 8 -8.43 4.07 -24.55
C THR A 8 -6.97 4.50 -24.38
N SER A 9 -6.71 5.56 -23.62
CA SER A 9 -5.35 6.07 -23.46
C SER A 9 -4.66 5.46 -22.25
N GLU A 10 -3.53 4.76 -22.48
CA GLU A 10 -2.65 4.27 -21.41
C GLU A 10 -2.03 5.40 -20.58
N ALA A 11 -1.88 6.59 -21.17
CA ALA A 11 -1.23 7.75 -20.54
C ALA A 11 -2.05 9.02 -20.76
N VAL A 12 -3.17 9.13 -20.03
CA VAL A 12 -4.13 10.24 -20.13
C VAL A 12 -3.45 11.62 -20.05
N ALA A 13 -2.47 11.78 -19.16
CA ALA A 13 -1.73 13.03 -18.98
C ALA A 13 -0.89 13.43 -20.22
N VAL A 14 -0.29 12.45 -20.91
CA VAL A 14 0.54 12.70 -22.11
C VAL A 14 -0.36 13.01 -23.31
N THR A 15 -1.45 12.26 -23.47
CA THR A 15 -2.44 12.53 -24.52
C THR A 15 -3.08 13.91 -24.33
N PHE A 16 -3.25 14.35 -23.08
CA PHE A 16 -3.74 15.69 -22.76
C PHE A 16 -2.70 16.75 -23.11
N GLY A 17 -1.44 16.51 -22.75
CA GLY A 17 -0.31 17.36 -23.11
C GLY A 17 -0.17 17.57 -24.62
N ASN A 18 -0.28 16.49 -25.39
CA ASN A 18 -0.22 16.55 -26.86
C ASN A 18 -1.32 17.42 -27.47
N ARG A 19 -2.52 17.46 -26.87
CA ARG A 19 -3.63 18.28 -27.38
C ARG A 19 -3.57 19.75 -26.95
N LEU A 20 -3.07 20.03 -25.74
CA LEU A 20 -3.13 21.38 -25.18
C LEU A 20 -1.84 22.19 -25.39
N LEU A 21 -0.68 21.53 -25.30
CA LEU A 21 0.62 22.20 -25.20
C LEU A 21 1.41 22.23 -26.51
N GLY A 22 0.93 21.55 -27.56
CA GLY A 22 1.55 21.56 -28.89
C GLY A 22 3.04 21.24 -28.84
N VAL A 23 3.89 22.23 -29.18
CA VAL A 23 5.37 22.13 -29.18
C VAL A 23 5.94 21.79 -27.80
N MET A 24 5.25 22.15 -26.71
CA MET A 24 5.70 21.89 -25.33
C MET A 24 5.17 20.57 -24.75
N ALA A 25 4.58 19.69 -25.56
CA ALA A 25 4.01 18.44 -25.07
C ALA A 25 5.03 17.50 -24.39
N TRP A 26 6.33 17.65 -24.68
CA TRP A 26 7.42 16.90 -24.04
C TRP A 26 7.61 17.21 -22.55
N LEU A 27 7.12 18.36 -22.06
CA LEU A 27 7.18 18.69 -20.63
C LEU A 27 6.29 17.77 -19.79
N MET A 28 5.14 17.34 -20.32
CA MET A 28 4.20 16.49 -19.60
C MET A 28 4.79 15.13 -19.20
N PRO A 29 5.37 14.32 -20.11
CA PRO A 29 6.00 13.06 -19.71
C PRO A 29 7.18 13.31 -18.76
N LEU A 30 7.99 14.36 -18.97
CA LEU A 30 9.10 14.70 -18.07
C LEU A 30 8.62 14.96 -16.64
N SER A 31 7.59 15.81 -16.47
CA SER A 31 7.01 16.10 -15.15
C SER A 31 6.40 14.86 -14.49
N VAL A 32 5.70 14.02 -15.26
CA VAL A 32 5.12 12.77 -14.75
C VAL A 32 6.22 11.81 -14.29
N THR A 33 7.29 11.64 -15.05
CA THR A 33 8.43 10.77 -14.67
C THR A 33 9.14 11.28 -13.41
N ILE A 34 9.34 12.59 -13.27
CA ILE A 34 9.94 13.17 -12.05
C ILE A 34 9.03 12.92 -10.84
N SER A 35 7.71 13.06 -11.00
CA SER A 35 6.74 12.83 -9.92
C SER A 35 6.70 11.36 -9.50
N THR A 36 6.65 10.42 -10.45
CA THR A 36 6.61 8.98 -10.14
C THR A 36 7.93 8.51 -9.52
N PHE A 37 9.07 9.01 -10.00
CA PHE A 37 10.38 8.74 -9.40
C PHE A 37 10.47 9.27 -7.96
N GLY A 38 9.97 10.49 -7.72
CA GLY A 38 9.90 11.08 -6.38
C GLY A 38 9.04 10.25 -5.42
N SER A 39 7.87 9.80 -5.88
CA SER A 39 6.97 8.94 -5.11
C SER A 39 7.64 7.59 -4.78
N ALA A 40 8.27 6.94 -5.75
CA ALA A 40 8.96 5.66 -5.55
C ALA A 40 10.11 5.78 -4.52
N ASN A 41 10.92 6.83 -4.62
CA ASN A 41 11.99 7.11 -3.67
C ASN A 41 11.45 7.39 -2.25
N GLY A 42 10.35 8.15 -2.14
CA GLY A 42 9.68 8.41 -0.86
C GLY A 42 9.18 7.12 -0.18
N THR A 43 8.55 6.23 -0.96
CA THR A 43 8.07 4.94 -0.46
C THR A 43 9.22 4.05 0.04
N LEU A 44 10.36 4.07 -0.65
CA LEU A 44 11.53 3.27 -0.27
C LEU A 44 12.06 3.66 1.12
N PHE A 45 12.09 4.96 1.45
CA PHE A 45 12.47 5.42 2.79
C PHE A 45 11.48 4.96 3.88
N ALA A 46 10.18 4.99 3.59
CA ALA A 46 9.16 4.53 4.51
C ALA A 46 9.24 3.00 4.74
N ALA A 47 9.43 2.23 3.68
CA ALA A 47 9.58 0.78 3.74
C ALA A 47 10.78 0.36 4.62
N GLY A 48 11.93 1.02 4.47
CA GLY A 48 13.11 0.74 5.30
C GLY A 48 12.87 0.94 6.79
N ARG A 49 12.11 1.99 7.17
CA ARG A 49 11.75 2.25 8.58
C ARG A 49 10.77 1.22 9.13
N LEU A 50 9.80 0.79 8.31
CA LEU A 50 8.83 -0.25 8.69
C LEU A 50 9.52 -1.58 8.96
N CYS A 51 10.40 -2.04 8.05
CA CYS A 51 11.16 -3.28 8.23
C CYS A 51 12.06 -3.22 9.47
N PHE A 52 12.72 -2.09 9.72
CA PHE A 52 13.56 -1.90 10.90
C PHE A 52 12.77 -1.99 12.21
N ALA A 53 11.61 -1.32 12.28
CA ALA A 53 10.75 -1.38 13.46
C ALA A 53 10.15 -2.78 13.68
N ALA A 54 9.67 -3.42 12.61
CA ALA A 54 9.10 -4.76 12.67
C ALA A 54 10.11 -5.82 13.11
N SER A 55 11.35 -5.76 12.61
CA SER A 55 12.41 -6.68 13.00
C SER A 55 12.86 -6.48 14.45
N ARG A 56 12.85 -5.24 14.97
CA ARG A 56 13.22 -4.96 16.36
C ARG A 56 12.23 -5.50 17.39
N GLU A 57 10.95 -5.61 17.01
CA GLU A 57 9.90 -6.25 17.83
C GLU A 57 9.87 -7.79 17.63
N GLY A 58 10.85 -8.36 16.90
CA GLY A 58 10.96 -9.80 16.66
C GLY A 58 9.99 -10.34 15.59
N HIS A 59 9.17 -9.50 14.96
CA HIS A 59 8.16 -9.93 13.98
C HIS A 59 8.75 -10.27 12.60
N LEU A 60 10.02 -9.96 12.36
CA LEU A 60 10.72 -10.15 11.08
C LEU A 60 12.18 -10.54 11.35
N LEU A 61 12.80 -11.29 10.43
CA LEU A 61 14.19 -11.76 10.56
C LEU A 61 15.16 -10.63 10.97
N ASP A 62 15.96 -10.86 12.01
CA ASP A 62 16.91 -9.87 12.57
C ASP A 62 17.87 -9.27 11.54
N ILE A 63 18.21 -10.04 10.50
CA ILE A 63 19.10 -9.61 9.40
C ILE A 63 18.52 -8.39 8.66
N LEU A 64 17.19 -8.23 8.64
CA LEU A 64 16.52 -7.10 7.99
C LEU A 64 16.63 -5.80 8.80
N SER A 65 16.99 -5.87 10.08
CA SER A 65 17.28 -4.69 10.91
C SER A 65 18.71 -4.15 10.75
N TYR A 66 19.58 -4.85 10.01
CA TYR A 66 21.00 -4.47 9.93
C TYR A 66 21.18 -3.14 9.20
N VAL A 67 21.81 -2.20 9.90
CA VAL A 67 22.13 -0.86 9.39
C VAL A 67 23.60 -0.83 8.98
N HIS A 68 23.86 -0.30 7.79
CA HIS A 68 25.23 -0.20 7.29
C HIS A 68 26.06 0.80 8.12
N ILE A 69 27.21 0.37 8.64
CA ILE A 69 27.97 1.11 9.66
C ILE A 69 28.51 2.49 9.18
N ARG A 70 28.78 2.64 7.88
CA ARG A 70 29.32 3.90 7.31
C ARG A 70 28.26 4.82 6.71
N ARG A 71 27.13 4.28 6.25
CA ARG A 71 26.11 5.03 5.51
C ARG A 71 24.79 5.16 6.27
N TYR A 72 24.65 4.47 7.41
CA TYR A 72 23.45 4.44 8.23
C TYR A 72 22.17 4.09 7.46
N THR A 73 22.31 3.30 6.38
CA THR A 73 21.21 2.85 5.54
C THR A 73 20.80 1.41 5.89
N PRO A 74 19.50 1.09 6.04
CA PRO A 74 19.01 -0.27 6.25
C PRO A 74 19.05 -1.07 4.93
N ALA A 75 20.26 -1.42 4.46
CA ALA A 75 20.47 -1.99 3.14
C ALA A 75 19.71 -3.33 2.91
N PRO A 76 19.72 -4.30 3.84
CA PRO A 76 19.01 -5.58 3.62
C PRO A 76 17.49 -5.41 3.49
N GLY A 77 16.88 -4.56 4.32
CA GLY A 77 15.43 -4.27 4.25
C GLY A 77 15.02 -3.63 2.91
N LEU A 78 15.82 -2.70 2.39
CA LEU A 78 15.56 -2.07 1.10
C LEU A 78 15.72 -3.05 -0.07
N ILE A 79 16.73 -3.91 -0.02
CA ILE A 79 16.96 -4.94 -1.05
C ILE A 79 15.79 -5.93 -1.07
N PHE A 80 15.35 -6.40 0.10
CA PHE A 80 14.20 -7.30 0.22
C PHE A 80 12.93 -6.68 -0.37
N HIS A 81 12.61 -5.43 -0.01
CA HIS A 81 11.47 -4.72 -0.57
C HIS A 81 11.57 -4.57 -2.09
N SER A 82 12.75 -4.24 -2.61
CA SER A 82 13.00 -4.08 -4.05
C SER A 82 12.85 -5.39 -4.83
N ILE A 83 13.28 -6.52 -4.26
CA ILE A 83 13.11 -7.84 -4.87
C ILE A 83 11.62 -8.19 -4.97
N ILE A 84 10.85 -7.99 -3.89
CA ILE A 84 9.40 -8.26 -3.89
C ILE A 84 8.68 -7.36 -4.89
N ALA A 85 8.98 -6.06 -4.88
CA ALA A 85 8.40 -5.11 -5.82
C ALA A 85 8.69 -5.49 -7.27
N SER A 86 9.94 -5.89 -7.57
CA SER A 86 10.33 -6.33 -8.91
C SER A 86 9.59 -7.59 -9.33
N ALA A 87 9.46 -8.57 -8.44
CA ALA A 87 8.69 -9.78 -8.71
C ALA A 87 7.21 -9.47 -8.98
N MET A 88 6.58 -8.61 -8.18
CA MET A 88 5.18 -8.21 -8.38
C MET A 88 4.97 -7.52 -9.73
N VAL A 89 5.88 -6.65 -10.15
CA VAL A 89 5.82 -5.96 -11.45
C VAL A 89 6.03 -6.92 -12.62
N LEU A 90 6.86 -7.96 -12.48
CA LEU A 90 7.10 -8.93 -13.55
C LEU A 90 5.89 -9.82 -13.83
N TYR A 91 5.09 -10.14 -12.82
CA TYR A 91 3.97 -11.08 -12.96
C TYR A 91 2.60 -10.42 -13.10
N GLY A 92 2.42 -9.20 -12.59
CA GLY A 92 1.10 -8.56 -12.53
C GLY A 92 0.89 -7.41 -13.52
N THR A 93 -0.37 -7.21 -13.91
CA THR A 93 -0.81 -6.04 -14.68
C THR A 93 -1.13 -4.86 -13.75
N ILE A 94 -1.13 -3.63 -14.28
CA ILE A 94 -1.41 -2.43 -13.47
C ILE A 94 -2.78 -2.53 -12.77
N ASP A 95 -3.81 -2.95 -13.51
CA ASP A 95 -5.17 -3.07 -12.97
C ASP A 95 -5.23 -4.12 -11.84
N SER A 96 -4.66 -5.31 -12.07
CA SER A 96 -4.54 -6.36 -11.05
C SER A 96 -3.77 -5.90 -9.81
N LEU A 97 -2.67 -5.16 -9.98
CA LEU A 97 -1.86 -4.64 -8.86
C LEU A 97 -2.65 -3.62 -8.04
N ILE A 98 -3.42 -2.75 -8.69
CA ILE A 98 -4.27 -1.75 -8.03
C ILE A 98 -5.36 -2.45 -7.22
N ASP A 99 -6.03 -3.44 -7.80
CA ASP A 99 -7.09 -4.19 -7.13
C ASP A 99 -6.53 -4.95 -5.92
N PHE A 100 -5.40 -5.65 -6.08
CA PHE A 100 -4.71 -6.36 -5.00
C PHE A 100 -4.29 -5.42 -3.86
N PHE A 101 -3.64 -4.30 -4.19
CA PHE A 101 -3.20 -3.32 -3.20
C PHE A 101 -4.38 -2.70 -2.46
N SER A 102 -5.42 -2.29 -3.19
CA SER A 102 -6.59 -1.64 -2.62
C SER A 102 -7.31 -2.57 -1.66
N PHE A 103 -7.56 -3.81 -2.08
CA PHE A 103 -8.19 -4.83 -1.23
C PHE A 103 -7.42 -5.05 0.07
N THR A 104 -6.11 -5.26 -0.03
CA THR A 104 -5.24 -5.48 1.14
C THR A 104 -5.21 -4.26 2.05
N ALA A 105 -5.09 -3.04 1.49
CA ALA A 105 -5.07 -1.80 2.25
C ALA A 105 -6.38 -1.56 3.01
N TRP A 106 -7.53 -1.80 2.38
CA TRP A 106 -8.84 -1.61 3.00
C TRP A 106 -9.09 -2.60 4.14
N ILE A 107 -8.57 -3.83 4.06
CA ILE A 107 -8.60 -4.79 5.18
C ILE A 107 -7.83 -4.24 6.38
N PHE A 108 -6.59 -3.76 6.18
CA PHE A 108 -5.79 -3.22 7.27
C PHE A 108 -6.34 -1.91 7.84
N TYR A 109 -6.92 -1.04 7.00
CA TYR A 109 -7.61 0.16 7.47
C TYR A 109 -8.85 -0.17 8.30
N GLY A 110 -9.63 -1.18 7.87
CA GLY A 110 -10.76 -1.70 8.65
C GLY A 110 -10.31 -2.27 9.99
N GLY A 111 -9.27 -3.10 9.98
CA GLY A 111 -8.65 -3.67 11.17
C GLY A 111 -8.15 -2.60 12.15
N ALA A 112 -7.51 -1.54 11.65
CA ALA A 112 -7.06 -0.43 12.48
C ALA A 112 -8.22 0.34 13.14
N MET A 113 -9.33 0.57 12.41
CA MET A 113 -10.53 1.21 12.97
C MET A 113 -11.23 0.30 13.98
N LEU A 114 -11.30 -1.00 13.71
CA LEU A 114 -11.82 -1.99 14.66
C LEU A 114 -10.96 -2.02 15.93
N ALA A 115 -9.63 -2.03 15.80
CA ALA A 115 -8.71 -1.97 16.92
C ALA A 115 -8.92 -0.69 17.76
N LEU A 116 -9.15 0.45 17.11
CA LEU A 116 -9.47 1.71 17.81
C LEU A 116 -10.78 1.62 18.59
N ILE A 117 -11.82 0.99 18.03
CA ILE A 117 -13.09 0.74 18.71
C ILE A 117 -12.88 -0.20 19.90
N VAL A 118 -12.18 -1.32 19.71
CA VAL A 118 -11.89 -2.28 20.79
C VAL A 118 -11.06 -1.64 21.90
N MET A 119 -9.99 -0.91 21.57
CA MET A 119 -9.17 -0.19 22.54
C MET A 119 -9.95 0.87 23.31
N ARG A 120 -11.03 1.43 22.72
CA ARG A 120 -11.90 2.35 23.42
C ARG A 120 -12.62 1.67 24.59
N PHE A 121 -13.02 0.41 24.44
CA PHE A 121 -13.67 -0.39 25.48
C PHE A 121 -12.68 -1.09 26.42
N THR A 122 -11.59 -1.63 25.91
CA THR A 122 -10.63 -2.41 26.72
C THR A 122 -9.70 -1.55 27.58
N LYS A 123 -9.29 -0.36 27.09
CA LYS A 123 -8.38 0.55 27.81
C LYS A 123 -8.98 1.96 27.95
N PRO A 124 -10.09 2.13 28.69
CA PRO A 124 -10.80 3.41 28.77
C PRO A 124 -10.03 4.50 29.54
N THR A 125 -9.14 4.12 30.46
CA THR A 125 -8.44 5.04 31.38
C THR A 125 -7.12 5.59 30.86
N HIS A 126 -6.64 5.17 29.68
CA HIS A 126 -5.40 5.71 29.12
C HIS A 126 -5.56 7.19 28.72
N PRO A 127 -4.55 8.04 28.99
CA PRO A 127 -4.59 9.44 28.58
C PRO A 127 -4.61 9.53 27.05
N ARG A 128 -5.65 10.20 26.51
CA ARG A 128 -5.85 10.40 25.07
C ARG A 128 -5.81 11.90 24.77
N PRO A 129 -4.68 12.45 24.30
CA PRO A 129 -4.57 13.87 23.94
C PRO A 129 -5.50 14.28 22.80
N TYR A 130 -5.83 13.34 21.91
CA TYR A 130 -6.75 13.53 20.79
C TYR A 130 -7.90 12.52 20.87
N LYS A 131 -9.14 12.98 20.70
CA LYS A 131 -10.36 12.16 20.74
C LYS A 131 -11.22 12.42 19.52
N VAL A 132 -11.38 11.40 18.68
CA VAL A 132 -12.35 11.42 17.58
C VAL A 132 -13.74 10.96 18.04
N PRO A 133 -14.82 11.50 17.46
CA PRO A 133 -16.17 10.94 17.60
C PRO A 133 -16.22 9.48 17.11
N ILE A 134 -16.91 8.59 17.84
CA ILE A 134 -17.02 7.15 17.51
C ILE A 134 -17.66 6.90 16.14
N ILE A 135 -18.51 7.82 15.70
CA ILE A 135 -19.22 7.74 14.43
C ILE A 135 -18.22 7.61 13.25
N ILE A 136 -17.06 8.28 13.34
CA ILE A 136 -16.06 8.27 12.26
C ILE A 136 -15.44 6.87 12.10
N PRO A 137 -14.85 6.23 13.14
CA PRO A 137 -14.36 4.85 13.04
C PRO A 137 -15.42 3.84 12.58
N ILE A 138 -16.67 3.96 13.05
CA ILE A 138 -17.76 3.06 12.63
C ILE A 138 -18.05 3.23 11.13
N LEU A 139 -18.17 4.48 10.67
CA LEU A 139 -18.46 4.76 9.26
C LEU A 139 -17.32 4.26 8.37
N VAL A 140 -16.05 4.50 8.73
CA VAL A 140 -14.89 4.00 7.98
C VAL A 140 -14.83 2.48 8.00
N LEU A 141 -15.18 1.82 9.11
CA LEU A 141 -15.26 0.38 9.19
C LEU A 141 -16.33 -0.18 8.23
N LEU A 142 -17.52 0.45 8.17
CA LEU A 142 -18.58 0.05 7.23
C LEU A 142 -18.14 0.24 5.77
N ILE A 143 -17.47 1.36 5.44
CA ILE A 143 -16.91 1.58 4.10
C ILE A 143 -15.86 0.54 3.76
N SER A 144 -14.95 0.23 4.70
CA SER A 144 -13.93 -0.80 4.53
C SER A 144 -14.57 -2.17 4.26
N ILE A 145 -15.59 -2.57 5.03
CA ILE A 145 -16.32 -3.82 4.80
C ILE A 145 -16.96 -3.83 3.40
N TYR A 146 -17.59 -2.73 2.99
CA TYR A 146 -18.20 -2.63 1.67
C TYR A 146 -17.16 -2.73 0.55
N LEU A 147 -16.02 -2.06 0.66
CA LEU A 147 -14.96 -2.07 -0.35
C LEU A 147 -14.17 -3.38 -0.38
N VAL A 148 -14.25 -4.20 0.67
CA VAL A 148 -13.70 -5.57 0.69
C VAL A 148 -14.71 -6.56 0.08
N ILE A 149 -16.00 -6.43 0.39
CA ILE A 149 -17.04 -7.35 -0.10
C ILE A 149 -17.40 -7.06 -1.58
N GLY A 150 -17.48 -5.78 -1.97
CA GLY A 150 -17.89 -5.36 -3.30
C GLY A 150 -17.09 -6.04 -4.42
N PRO A 151 -15.75 -5.96 -4.41
CA PRO A 151 -14.94 -6.60 -5.44
C PRO A 151 -15.07 -8.14 -5.48
N ILE A 152 -15.27 -8.79 -4.32
CA ILE A 152 -15.49 -10.24 -4.24
C ILE A 152 -16.80 -10.65 -4.93
N VAL A 153 -17.85 -9.83 -4.80
CA VAL A 153 -19.18 -10.12 -5.37
C VAL A 153 -19.22 -9.82 -6.87
N ASP A 154 -18.63 -8.70 -7.30
CA ASP A 154 -18.72 -8.25 -8.70
C ASP A 154 -17.82 -9.05 -9.64
N LYS A 155 -16.60 -9.40 -9.19
CA LYS A 155 -15.63 -10.16 -9.99
C LYS A 155 -14.86 -11.11 -9.07
N PRO A 156 -15.29 -12.37 -8.91
CA PRO A 156 -14.55 -13.35 -8.12
C PRO A 156 -13.29 -13.79 -8.88
N THR A 157 -12.29 -12.91 -8.95
CA THR A 157 -10.97 -13.22 -9.50
C THR A 157 -10.09 -13.86 -8.44
N ILE A 158 -9.19 -14.75 -8.88
CA ILE A 158 -8.28 -15.52 -8.03
C ILE A 158 -7.31 -14.60 -7.25
N GLU A 159 -7.18 -13.34 -7.67
CA GLU A 159 -6.34 -12.31 -7.03
C GLU A 159 -6.74 -12.03 -5.57
N TYR A 160 -8.03 -12.02 -5.25
CA TYR A 160 -8.52 -11.85 -3.87
C TYR A 160 -8.21 -13.07 -2.99
N LEU A 161 -8.21 -14.26 -3.59
CA LEU A 161 -7.78 -15.48 -2.91
C LEU A 161 -6.28 -15.46 -2.63
N TYR A 162 -5.44 -14.98 -3.57
CA TYR A 162 -4.02 -14.78 -3.33
C TYR A 162 -3.76 -13.75 -2.24
N ALA A 163 -4.50 -12.63 -2.20
CA ALA A 163 -4.40 -11.64 -1.13
C ALA A 163 -4.76 -12.23 0.24
N ALA A 164 -5.89 -12.95 0.33
CA ALA A 164 -6.30 -13.61 1.56
C ALA A 164 -5.30 -14.69 2.01
N LEU A 165 -4.80 -15.51 1.07
CA LEU A 165 -3.76 -16.52 1.34
C LEU A 165 -2.42 -15.90 1.72
N PHE A 166 -2.06 -14.74 1.16
CA PHE A 166 -0.84 -14.03 1.53
C PHE A 166 -0.93 -13.46 2.95
N ILE A 167 -2.09 -12.90 3.33
CA ILE A 167 -2.34 -12.41 4.69
C ILE A 167 -2.34 -13.58 5.68
N LEU A 168 -3.01 -14.69 5.36
CA LEU A 168 -3.03 -15.90 6.18
C LEU A 168 -1.63 -16.55 6.25
N GLY A 169 -0.90 -16.56 5.14
CA GLY A 169 0.49 -17.02 5.07
C GLY A 169 1.40 -16.19 5.97
N GLY A 170 1.24 -14.86 5.98
CA GLY A 170 1.93 -13.98 6.93
C GLY A 170 1.63 -14.33 8.39
N MET A 171 0.39 -14.71 8.70
CA MET A 171 0.00 -15.19 10.04
C MET A 171 0.62 -16.55 10.37
N VAL A 172 0.76 -17.45 9.39
CA VAL A 172 1.44 -18.74 9.55
C VAL A 172 2.95 -18.59 9.71
N PHE A 173 3.58 -17.60 9.08
CA PHE A 173 5.00 -17.28 9.31
C PHE A 173 5.25 -16.56 10.65
N TYR A 174 4.25 -15.87 11.20
CA TYR A 174 4.32 -15.22 12.50
C TYR A 174 4.44 -16.23 13.66
N VAL A 175 3.72 -17.37 13.58
CA VAL A 175 3.66 -18.38 14.66
C VAL A 175 4.97 -19.18 14.92
N PRO A 176 5.81 -19.52 13.91
CA PRO A 176 7.07 -20.22 14.12
C PRO A 176 8.29 -19.31 14.29
N PHE A 177 8.22 -18.03 13.94
CA PHE A 177 9.35 -17.09 14.04
C PHE A 177 9.26 -16.12 15.24
N VAL A 178 8.14 -16.08 15.97
CA VAL A 178 7.95 -15.36 17.25
C VAL A 178 7.58 -16.35 18.34
#